data_AF-A0A1M6V6Q5-F1
#
_entry.id   AF-A0A1M6V6Q5-F1
#
_cell.length_a   1.000
_cell.length_b   1.000
_cell.length_c   1.000
_cell.angle_alpha   90.00
_cell.angle_beta   90.00
_cell.angle_gamma   90.00
#
_symmetry.space_group_name_H-M   'P 1'
#
loop_
_entity.id
_entity.type
_entity.pdbx_description
1 polymer ?
#
loop_
_entity_poly.entity_id
_entity_poly.type
_entity_poly.pdbx_seq_one_letter_code
_entity_poly.pdbx_strand_id
1 'polypeptide(L)'
;MSPTVKKPKPNLIYALDASGKPVHIDSVPKGFACGCKCPRCESPLQAKNGGNERAHHFAHKDGADCVGAVESAIHCLAKEILKESLCVHLSDNAGILQFDSVDTEKNYPELKLRPDCVGYYEGNSLWVEFKRTHEVDAQKAGKIISARIDCVEIDLNGCEQDKEKLREFITQSSENRKWIYSEQYGVGLLERPSFARNSQKKDEDETDDEEIVRHFAIDDSDKLIDFRVPGEFDAIKHSYSCPNCGKEVVLNVKDDGNYAFAHVENNDYCKDEMYLRSAAVAAIRRAFLESTEFIITLRQSRRCSQADQCPCYNQDCKVSTTRQYDLKSHRYLNCEKDYKFSDAPYRTDLVFYRDDILNEDSIEIRVKTENIDIDLETPHRLIEVSVHNEDDICQLENGLLGFCEVTFSNFKWGSEEKADPKEIQNSVLKYTLYSSGKIYIGPQKCTELFSVSKKANVLKEGVFKKMNGCIEDMYAYLLLHYKTMQKQLCRCRLCCYLKESNGLNGGYICIRYKKVKTPKYPLREKKPPKECPYFRMDFNIQNQEKELNEEMEIEEL
;
A
#
# COMPACT_ATOMS: atom_id res chain seq x y z
N MET A 1 18.66 -11.88 -40.26
CA MET A 1 19.91 -11.46 -39.61
C MET A 1 20.63 -10.49 -40.53
N SER A 2 20.41 -9.19 -40.32
CA SER A 2 21.15 -8.15 -41.02
C SER A 2 22.57 -8.09 -40.43
N PRO A 3 23.64 -7.98 -41.25
CA PRO A 3 24.99 -7.91 -40.72
C PRO A 3 25.15 -6.61 -39.95
N THR A 4 25.45 -6.71 -38.66
CA THR A 4 25.86 -5.58 -37.82
C THR A 4 27.13 -4.99 -38.42
N VAL A 5 27.00 -3.86 -39.11
CA VAL A 5 28.13 -3.02 -39.51
C VAL A 5 28.81 -2.57 -38.22
N LYS A 6 29.97 -3.14 -37.88
CA LYS A 6 30.80 -2.65 -36.77
C LYS A 6 31.20 -1.22 -37.10
N LYS A 7 30.58 -0.23 -36.45
CA LYS A 7 31.06 1.16 -36.49
C LYS A 7 32.54 1.14 -36.08
N PRO A 8 33.45 1.76 -36.85
CA PRO A 8 34.86 1.81 -36.48
C PRO A 8 35.01 2.52 -35.13
N LYS A 9 35.85 1.99 -34.24
CA LYS A 9 36.13 2.64 -32.95
C LYS A 9 36.68 4.05 -33.21
N PRO A 10 36.21 5.08 -32.49
CA PRO A 10 36.71 6.43 -32.67
C PRO A 10 38.20 6.49 -32.31
N ASN A 11 38.98 7.19 -33.14
CA ASN A 11 40.39 7.42 -32.88
C ASN A 11 40.58 8.39 -31.72
N LEU A 12 41.66 8.21 -30.94
CA LEU A 12 42.06 9.16 -29.90
C LEU A 12 42.71 10.39 -30.54
N ILE A 13 42.11 11.57 -30.40
CA ILE A 13 42.61 12.82 -31.01
C ILE A 13 43.01 13.88 -29.98
N TYR A 14 42.74 13.64 -28.70
CA TYR A 14 43.27 14.41 -27.58
C TYR A 14 44.15 13.54 -26.67
N ALA A 15 45.24 14.13 -26.18
CA ALA A 15 46.16 13.51 -25.23
C ALA A 15 46.55 14.51 -24.14
N LEU A 16 47.23 14.06 -23.09
CA LEU A 16 47.74 14.93 -22.02
C LEU A 16 49.17 15.35 -22.33
N ASP A 17 49.48 16.63 -22.21
CA ASP A 17 50.85 17.14 -22.28
C ASP A 17 51.65 16.87 -20.97
N ALA A 18 52.87 17.38 -20.88
CA ALA A 18 53.73 17.20 -19.71
C ALA A 18 53.17 17.84 -18.42
N SER A 19 52.28 18.83 -18.55
CA SER A 19 51.60 19.49 -17.44
C SER A 19 50.25 18.84 -17.07
N GLY A 20 49.82 17.85 -17.85
CA GLY A 20 48.52 17.21 -17.69
C GLY A 20 47.37 17.93 -18.40
N LYS A 21 47.64 18.92 -19.25
CA LYS A 21 46.61 19.64 -20.01
C LYS A 21 46.23 18.87 -21.28
N PRO A 22 44.93 18.78 -21.64
CA PRO A 22 44.51 18.16 -22.89
C PRO A 22 44.96 18.99 -24.11
N VAL A 23 45.64 18.34 -25.04
CA VAL A 23 46.14 18.92 -26.30
C VAL A 23 45.64 18.13 -27.51
N HIS A 24 45.29 18.85 -28.57
CA HIS A 24 44.80 18.25 -29.82
C HIS A 24 45.94 17.67 -30.65
N ILE A 25 45.69 16.60 -31.39
CA ILE A 25 46.67 15.91 -32.23
C ILE A 25 47.35 16.83 -33.26
N ASP A 26 46.66 17.87 -33.73
CA ASP A 26 47.20 18.83 -34.69
C ASP A 26 48.05 19.93 -34.06
N SER A 27 48.01 20.06 -32.73
CA SER A 27 48.72 21.10 -31.99
C SER A 27 50.09 20.66 -31.46
N VAL A 28 50.50 19.41 -31.73
CA VAL A 28 51.69 18.80 -31.13
C VAL A 28 52.75 18.38 -32.16
N PRO A 29 54.05 18.33 -31.78
CA PRO A 29 55.09 17.78 -32.64
C PRO A 29 54.82 16.33 -33.07
N LYS A 30 55.24 15.95 -34.28
CA LYS A 30 55.06 14.59 -34.81
C LYS A 30 55.82 13.53 -34.00
N GLY A 31 55.23 12.34 -33.89
CA GLY A 31 55.87 11.18 -33.29
C GLY A 31 55.95 11.27 -31.76
N PHE A 32 56.96 10.65 -31.16
CA PHE A 32 57.18 10.68 -29.71
C PHE A 32 57.74 12.01 -29.20
N ALA A 33 58.16 12.91 -30.10
CA ALA A 33 58.60 14.26 -29.74
C ALA A 33 57.47 15.10 -29.13
N CYS A 34 56.20 14.72 -29.29
CA CYS A 34 55.08 15.37 -28.61
C CYS A 34 55.13 15.25 -27.08
N GLY A 35 55.82 14.23 -26.54
CA GLY A 35 55.86 13.97 -25.10
C GLY A 35 54.50 13.68 -24.46
N CYS A 36 53.46 13.45 -25.27
CA CYS A 36 52.09 13.30 -24.80
C CYS A 36 51.84 11.93 -24.14
N LYS A 37 50.91 11.89 -23.20
CA LYS A 37 50.50 10.71 -22.45
C LYS A 37 49.04 10.38 -22.68
N CYS A 38 48.72 9.09 -22.60
CA CYS A 38 47.34 8.60 -22.68
C CYS A 38 46.52 9.09 -21.48
N PRO A 39 45.34 9.72 -21.69
CA PRO A 39 44.49 10.17 -20.58
C PRO A 39 43.98 9.07 -19.65
N ARG A 40 44.05 7.79 -20.07
CA ARG A 40 43.58 6.64 -19.29
C ARG A 40 44.69 5.88 -18.58
N CYS A 41 45.70 5.43 -19.32
CA CYS A 41 46.76 4.57 -18.78
C CYS A 41 48.08 5.30 -18.53
N GLU A 42 48.11 6.63 -18.75
CA GLU A 42 49.28 7.51 -18.58
C GLU A 42 50.53 7.14 -19.40
N SER A 43 50.44 6.11 -20.24
CA SER A 43 51.54 5.61 -21.05
C SER A 43 51.86 6.60 -22.18
N PRO A 44 53.13 6.70 -22.60
CA PRO A 44 53.52 7.60 -23.69
C PRO A 44 52.81 7.29 -25.01
N LEU A 45 52.40 8.34 -25.71
CA LEU A 45 51.73 8.27 -27.01
C LEU A 45 52.62 8.76 -28.14
N GLN A 46 52.39 8.22 -29.33
CA GLN A 46 52.96 8.67 -30.59
C GLN A 46 51.92 9.51 -31.34
N ALA A 47 52.25 10.76 -31.67
CA ALA A 47 51.42 11.60 -32.53
C ALA A 47 51.56 11.17 -34.00
N LYS A 48 50.49 10.68 -34.62
CA LYS A 48 50.42 10.33 -36.05
C LYS A 48 49.64 11.42 -36.82
N ASN A 49 50.27 12.58 -36.96
CA ASN A 49 49.67 13.82 -37.48
C ASN A 49 50.37 14.41 -38.72
N GLY A 50 51.06 13.55 -39.49
CA GLY A 50 51.88 14.02 -40.62
C GLY A 50 51.66 13.20 -41.88
N GLY A 51 50.44 12.70 -42.11
CA GLY A 51 50.07 11.95 -43.30
C GLY A 51 48.73 12.44 -43.85
N ASN A 52 48.59 12.50 -45.17
CA ASN A 52 47.41 13.08 -45.83
C ASN A 52 46.28 12.06 -46.08
N GLU A 53 46.55 10.75 -45.90
CA GLU A 53 45.62 9.67 -46.25
C GLU A 53 44.87 9.07 -45.05
N ARG A 54 45.39 9.25 -43.82
CA ARG A 54 44.81 8.69 -42.60
C ARG A 54 44.47 9.81 -41.64
N ALA A 55 43.31 9.70 -40.98
CA ALA A 55 42.90 10.64 -39.94
C ALA A 55 44.00 10.74 -38.86
N HIS A 56 44.28 11.98 -38.45
CA HIS A 56 45.26 12.26 -37.41
C HIS A 56 44.79 11.66 -36.09
N HIS A 57 45.69 10.95 -35.41
CA HIS A 57 45.39 10.33 -34.11
C HIS A 57 46.65 10.12 -33.28
N PHE A 58 46.44 9.90 -31.98
CA PHE A 58 47.45 9.36 -31.09
C PHE A 58 47.41 7.83 -31.08
N ALA A 59 48.58 7.20 -30.99
CA ALA A 59 48.70 5.75 -30.89
C ALA A 59 49.68 5.35 -29.78
N HIS A 60 49.39 4.25 -29.08
CA HIS A 60 50.35 3.64 -28.16
C HIS A 60 51.54 3.05 -28.93
N LYS A 61 52.71 3.05 -28.29
CA LYS A 61 53.97 2.55 -28.86
C LYS A 61 53.86 1.14 -29.42
N ASP A 62 53.17 0.26 -28.71
CA ASP A 62 53.04 -1.16 -29.08
C ASP A 62 51.78 -1.45 -29.93
N GLY A 63 51.04 -0.41 -30.35
CA GLY A 63 49.79 -0.57 -31.08
C GLY A 63 48.62 -1.09 -30.26
N ALA A 64 48.76 -1.15 -28.93
CA ALA A 64 47.69 -1.57 -28.02
C ALA A 64 46.50 -0.60 -28.07
N ASP A 65 45.32 -1.15 -28.32
CA ASP A 65 44.04 -0.46 -28.13
C ASP A 65 43.82 -0.24 -26.62
N CYS A 66 43.98 1.00 -26.16
CA CYS A 66 43.56 1.38 -24.81
C CYS A 66 42.06 1.63 -24.83
N VAL A 67 41.29 0.57 -24.55
CA VAL A 67 39.83 0.64 -24.44
C VAL A 67 39.47 1.74 -23.45
N GLY A 68 38.58 2.66 -23.82
CA GLY A 68 38.14 3.82 -23.04
C GLY A 68 39.10 5.01 -22.95
N ALA A 69 40.24 5.03 -23.67
CA ALA A 69 41.07 6.25 -23.72
C ALA A 69 40.34 7.48 -24.25
N VAL A 70 39.40 7.28 -25.20
CA VAL A 70 38.55 8.36 -25.73
C VAL A 70 37.61 8.92 -24.66
N GLU A 71 37.08 8.06 -23.78
CA GLU A 71 36.23 8.48 -22.66
C GLU A 71 37.02 9.39 -21.71
N SER A 72 38.20 8.93 -21.29
CA SER A 72 39.10 9.72 -20.44
C SER A 72 39.51 11.03 -21.10
N ALA A 73 39.72 11.07 -22.42
CA ALA A 73 40.04 12.30 -23.14
C ALA A 73 38.91 13.35 -23.08
N ILE A 74 37.66 12.92 -23.31
CA ILE A 74 36.48 13.79 -23.22
C ILE A 74 36.29 14.31 -21.79
N HIS A 75 36.52 13.44 -20.79
CA HIS A 75 36.47 13.82 -19.38
C HIS A 75 37.49 14.91 -19.03
N CYS A 76 38.75 14.74 -19.45
CA CYS A 76 39.80 15.75 -19.26
C CYS A 76 39.45 17.07 -19.98
N LEU A 77 38.90 17.00 -21.19
CA LEU A 77 38.43 18.19 -21.92
C LEU A 77 37.30 18.91 -21.19
N ALA A 78 36.31 18.18 -20.67
CA ALA A 78 35.19 18.77 -19.94
C ALA A 78 35.67 19.53 -18.70
N LYS A 79 36.58 18.94 -17.91
CA LYS A 79 37.22 19.59 -16.76
C LYS A 79 37.96 20.88 -17.16
N GLU A 80 38.74 20.81 -18.22
CA GLU A 80 39.49 21.97 -18.73
C GLU A 80 38.56 23.07 -19.25
N ILE A 81 37.49 22.72 -19.96
CA ILE A 81 36.48 23.65 -20.45
C ILE A 81 35.81 24.38 -19.29
N LEU A 82 35.42 23.65 -18.25
CA LEU A 82 34.77 24.24 -17.07
C LEU A 82 35.73 25.20 -16.35
N LYS A 83 37.00 24.80 -16.22
CA LYS A 83 38.06 25.64 -15.65
C LYS A 83 38.38 26.90 -16.48
N GLU A 84 38.36 26.79 -17.80
CA GLU A 84 38.61 27.93 -18.72
C GLU A 84 37.40 28.87 -18.82
N SER A 85 36.18 28.32 -18.85
CA SER A 85 34.95 29.10 -19.06
C SER A 85 34.37 29.69 -17.80
N LEU A 86 34.66 29.10 -16.63
CA LEU A 86 34.07 29.46 -15.34
C LEU A 86 32.53 29.52 -15.38
N CYS A 87 31.92 28.70 -16.23
CA CYS A 87 30.51 28.78 -16.53
C CYS A 87 29.94 27.37 -16.73
N VAL A 88 28.75 27.12 -16.20
CA VAL A 88 28.00 25.89 -16.46
C VAL A 88 26.52 26.21 -16.62
N HIS A 89 25.88 25.58 -17.60
CA HIS A 89 24.42 25.56 -17.68
C HIS A 89 23.91 24.36 -16.89
N LEU A 90 23.09 24.65 -15.87
CA LEU A 90 22.46 23.66 -15.00
C LEU A 90 21.11 23.21 -15.60
N SER A 91 20.42 22.29 -14.93
CA SER A 91 19.10 21.84 -15.39
C SER A 91 18.09 22.99 -15.47
N ASP A 92 16.98 22.78 -16.19
CA ASP A 92 16.04 23.82 -16.64
C ASP A 92 15.56 24.80 -15.56
N ASN A 93 15.55 24.39 -14.30
CA ASN A 93 15.08 25.21 -13.17
C ASN A 93 16.17 26.10 -12.53
N ALA A 94 17.45 25.86 -12.82
CA ALA A 94 18.59 26.55 -12.19
C ALA A 94 19.34 27.51 -13.14
N GLY A 95 19.25 27.28 -14.47
CA GLY A 95 19.84 28.18 -15.47
C GLY A 95 21.37 28.18 -15.51
N ILE A 96 21.96 29.28 -15.98
CA ILE A 96 23.42 29.42 -16.11
C ILE A 96 24.02 29.92 -14.80
N LEU A 97 25.04 29.20 -14.30
CA LEU A 97 25.83 29.58 -13.15
C LEU A 97 27.23 30.04 -13.58
N GLN A 98 27.65 31.19 -13.06
CA GLN A 98 29.00 31.74 -13.23
C GLN A 98 29.83 31.48 -11.97
N PHE A 99 31.06 31.04 -12.14
CA PHE A 99 32.02 30.79 -11.08
C PHE A 99 33.07 31.89 -10.99
N ASP A 100 33.50 32.19 -9.76
CA ASP A 100 34.68 33.00 -9.49
C ASP A 100 35.96 32.21 -9.81
N SER A 101 35.95 30.91 -9.52
CA SER A 101 37.07 29.99 -9.78
C SER A 101 36.61 28.54 -9.84
N VAL A 102 37.40 27.68 -10.48
CA VAL A 102 37.15 26.23 -10.57
C VAL A 102 38.41 25.45 -10.24
N ASP A 103 38.32 24.57 -9.26
CA ASP A 103 39.33 23.56 -8.97
C ASP A 103 38.98 22.24 -9.68
N THR A 104 39.96 21.58 -10.27
CA THR A 104 39.79 20.27 -10.92
C THR A 104 40.41 19.17 -10.06
N GLU A 105 39.67 18.08 -9.86
CA GLU A 105 40.13 16.87 -9.16
C GLU A 105 40.69 17.11 -7.75
N LYS A 106 40.10 18.06 -7.01
CA LYS A 106 40.47 18.36 -5.63
C LYS A 106 40.13 17.18 -4.72
N ASN A 107 41.06 16.79 -3.86
CA ASN A 107 40.86 15.68 -2.93
C ASN A 107 40.25 16.18 -1.62
N TYR A 108 39.24 15.48 -1.12
CA TYR A 108 38.57 15.70 0.17
C TYR A 108 38.75 14.45 1.04
N PRO A 109 39.88 14.32 1.75
CA PRO A 109 40.26 13.10 2.49
C PRO A 109 39.24 12.66 3.54
N GLU A 110 38.56 13.62 4.16
CA GLU A 110 37.56 13.39 5.21
C GLU A 110 36.34 12.63 4.71
N LEU A 111 35.95 12.84 3.45
CA LEU A 111 34.88 12.10 2.79
C LEU A 111 35.41 10.91 1.97
N LYS A 112 36.73 10.86 1.76
CA LYS A 112 37.40 10.01 0.77
C LYS A 112 36.79 10.20 -0.62
N LEU A 113 36.50 11.46 -0.98
CA LEU A 113 35.91 11.84 -2.25
C LEU A 113 36.86 12.74 -3.05
N ARG A 114 36.72 12.66 -4.37
CA ARG A 114 37.44 13.50 -5.33
C ARG A 114 36.47 13.85 -6.47
N PRO A 115 35.77 15.00 -6.40
CA PRO A 115 34.94 15.47 -7.50
C PRO A 115 35.78 15.82 -8.72
N ASP A 116 35.16 15.76 -9.90
CA ASP A 116 35.84 16.13 -11.13
C ASP A 116 36.16 17.61 -11.17
N CYS A 117 35.19 18.44 -10.78
CA CYS A 117 35.37 19.87 -10.60
C CYS A 117 34.64 20.39 -9.36
N VAL A 118 35.16 21.47 -8.79
CA VAL A 118 34.52 22.28 -7.76
C VAL A 118 34.54 23.72 -8.23
N GLY A 119 33.37 24.25 -8.57
CA GLY A 119 33.19 25.65 -8.91
C GLY A 119 32.81 26.46 -7.67
N TYR A 120 33.45 27.59 -7.44
CA TYR A 120 33.15 28.50 -6.34
C TYR A 120 32.44 29.74 -6.87
N TYR A 121 31.38 30.17 -6.20
CA TYR A 121 30.57 31.32 -6.59
C TYR A 121 29.91 31.93 -5.35
N GLU A 122 29.97 33.25 -5.20
CA GLU A 122 29.23 33.98 -4.14
C GLU A 122 29.46 33.43 -2.71
N GLY A 123 30.63 32.86 -2.44
CA GLY A 123 30.95 32.22 -1.15
C GLY A 123 30.44 30.78 -0.98
N ASN A 124 29.75 30.24 -1.98
CA ASN A 124 29.30 28.86 -2.06
C ASN A 124 30.19 28.03 -3.00
N SER A 125 29.94 26.70 -3.04
CA SER A 125 30.61 25.80 -3.97
C SER A 125 29.63 24.82 -4.59
N LEU A 126 29.79 24.53 -5.88
CA LEU A 126 29.07 23.48 -6.60
C LEU A 126 30.08 22.42 -7.06
N TRP A 127 29.82 21.17 -6.69
CA TRP A 127 30.56 20.02 -7.22
C TRP A 127 29.96 19.61 -8.57
N VAL A 128 30.82 19.25 -9.50
CA VAL A 128 30.43 18.75 -10.82
C VAL A 128 31.12 17.41 -11.04
N GLU A 129 30.33 16.37 -11.32
CA GLU A 129 30.79 15.05 -11.74
C GLU A 129 30.40 14.84 -13.21
N PHE A 130 31.31 14.33 -14.02
CA PHE A 130 31.02 14.03 -15.42
C PHE A 130 30.79 12.52 -15.60
N LYS A 131 29.64 12.15 -16.14
CA LYS A 131 29.27 10.76 -16.44
C LYS A 131 29.56 10.44 -17.89
N ARG A 132 30.01 9.21 -18.18
CA ARG A 132 30.00 8.66 -19.54
C ARG A 132 29.52 7.22 -19.44
N THR A 133 30.39 6.22 -19.37
CA THR A 133 29.96 4.82 -19.47
C THR A 133 29.46 4.16 -18.18
N HIS A 134 29.62 4.78 -17.01
CA HIS A 134 29.04 4.33 -15.74
C HIS A 134 28.56 5.53 -14.92
N GLU A 135 27.46 5.36 -14.17
CA GLU A 135 26.95 6.31 -13.17
C GLU A 135 28.05 6.76 -12.19
N VAL A 136 27.90 7.96 -11.61
CA VAL A 136 28.61 8.29 -10.36
C VAL A 136 28.48 7.08 -9.45
N ASP A 137 29.63 6.55 -9.03
CA ASP A 137 29.70 5.41 -8.11
C ASP A 137 28.68 5.65 -6.99
N ALA A 138 27.71 4.75 -6.86
CA ALA A 138 26.58 4.88 -5.95
C ALA A 138 27.04 5.12 -4.49
N GLN A 139 28.25 4.66 -4.14
CA GLN A 139 28.89 4.97 -2.86
C GLN A 139 29.29 6.45 -2.71
N LYS A 140 29.72 7.11 -3.79
CA LYS A 140 30.02 8.56 -3.80
C LYS A 140 28.74 9.36 -3.62
N ALA A 141 27.68 9.03 -4.35
CA ALA A 141 26.41 9.75 -4.31
C ALA A 141 25.84 9.81 -2.89
N GLY A 142 25.79 8.68 -2.18
CA GLY A 142 25.31 8.63 -0.80
C GLY A 142 26.10 9.56 0.14
N LYS A 143 27.43 9.61 0.00
CA LYS A 143 28.28 10.49 0.82
C LYS A 143 28.08 11.97 0.51
N ILE A 144 27.91 12.32 -0.77
CA ILE A 144 27.61 13.69 -1.21
C ILE A 144 26.30 14.18 -0.58
N ILE A 145 25.25 13.35 -0.62
CA ILE A 145 23.93 13.68 -0.06
C ILE A 145 23.99 13.79 1.47
N SER A 146 24.70 12.87 2.13
CA SER A 146 24.88 12.87 3.59
C SER A 146 25.66 14.09 4.08
N ALA A 147 26.65 14.53 3.30
CA ALA A 147 27.44 15.72 3.57
C ALA A 147 26.72 17.04 3.19
N ARG A 148 25.53 16.98 2.56
CA ARG A 148 24.77 18.14 2.08
C ARG A 148 25.57 19.00 1.11
N ILE A 149 26.29 18.36 0.20
CA ILE A 149 27.14 19.05 -0.78
C ILE A 149 26.38 19.20 -2.09
N ASP A 150 26.13 20.44 -2.51
CA ASP A 150 25.55 20.73 -3.82
C ASP A 150 26.41 20.11 -4.93
N CYS A 151 25.80 19.20 -5.70
CA CYS A 151 26.50 18.42 -6.70
C CYS A 151 25.60 18.09 -7.89
N VAL A 152 26.08 18.41 -9.09
CA VAL A 152 25.43 18.07 -10.36
C VAL A 152 26.27 17.04 -11.12
N GLU A 153 25.60 16.00 -11.63
CA GLU A 153 26.14 15.06 -12.59
C GLU A 153 25.78 15.54 -14.01
N ILE A 154 26.76 15.53 -14.90
CA ILE A 154 26.62 15.92 -16.31
C ILE A 154 26.96 14.71 -17.20
N ASP A 155 25.98 14.16 -17.91
CA ASP A 155 26.21 13.01 -18.80
C ASP A 155 26.76 13.42 -20.17
N LEU A 156 27.95 12.91 -20.48
CA LEU A 156 28.75 13.13 -21.70
C LEU A 156 28.66 11.96 -22.70
N ASN A 157 27.75 11.00 -22.53
CA ASN A 157 27.60 9.83 -23.42
C ASN A 157 27.34 10.21 -24.88
N GLY A 158 26.57 11.27 -25.10
CA GLY A 158 26.30 11.82 -26.44
C GLY A 158 27.43 12.67 -27.02
N CYS A 159 28.49 12.96 -26.26
CA CYS A 159 29.53 13.90 -26.67
C CYS A 159 30.68 13.24 -27.47
N GLU A 160 31.17 13.98 -28.47
CA GLU A 160 32.34 13.65 -29.29
C GLU A 160 33.60 14.38 -28.80
N GLN A 161 34.77 14.02 -29.33
CA GLN A 161 36.05 14.71 -29.05
C GLN A 161 36.15 16.05 -29.81
N ASP A 162 35.17 16.94 -29.63
CA ASP A 162 35.07 18.26 -30.25
C ASP A 162 35.00 19.31 -29.14
N LYS A 163 36.05 20.13 -28.99
CA LYS A 163 36.21 21.03 -27.83
C LYS A 163 35.14 22.12 -27.84
N GLU A 164 34.82 22.65 -29.01
CA GLU A 164 33.86 23.73 -29.19
C GLU A 164 32.43 23.24 -28.91
N LYS A 165 32.03 22.11 -29.49
CA LYS A 165 30.71 21.52 -29.20
C LYS A 165 30.56 21.10 -27.75
N LEU A 166 31.61 20.53 -27.15
CA LEU A 166 31.59 20.15 -25.74
C LEU A 166 31.50 21.40 -24.84
N ARG A 167 32.14 22.51 -25.23
CA ARG A 167 32.02 23.80 -24.53
C ARG A 167 30.60 24.34 -24.62
N GLU A 168 29.98 24.36 -25.80
CA GLU A 168 28.59 24.76 -25.96
C GLU A 168 27.67 23.88 -25.12
N PHE A 169 27.86 22.56 -25.17
CA PHE A 169 27.08 21.62 -24.35
C PHE A 169 27.18 21.91 -22.85
N ILE A 170 28.39 22.13 -22.31
CA ILE A 170 28.60 22.41 -20.88
C ILE A 170 28.04 23.78 -20.47
N THR A 171 28.22 24.81 -21.31
CA THR A 171 27.96 26.22 -20.95
C THR A 171 26.59 26.74 -21.39
N GLN A 172 25.89 26.05 -22.29
CA GLN A 172 24.66 26.54 -22.91
C GLN A 172 23.52 25.52 -22.98
N SER A 173 23.76 24.22 -22.74
CA SER A 173 22.71 23.20 -22.72
C SER A 173 22.31 22.79 -21.29
N SER A 174 21.01 22.72 -21.03
CA SER A 174 20.44 22.18 -19.80
C SER A 174 20.18 20.67 -19.84
N GLU A 175 20.36 20.04 -21.01
CA GLU A 175 20.09 18.60 -21.20
C GLU A 175 21.10 17.73 -20.43
N ASN A 176 20.68 16.52 -20.04
CA ASN A 176 21.54 15.52 -19.40
C ASN A 176 22.25 16.04 -18.13
N ARG A 177 21.54 16.86 -17.34
CA ARG A 177 21.95 17.36 -16.03
C ARG A 177 21.11 16.71 -14.95
N LYS A 178 21.76 16.11 -13.97
CA LYS A 178 21.10 15.42 -12.86
C LYS A 178 21.65 15.91 -11.53
N TRP A 179 20.80 16.39 -10.65
CA TRP A 179 21.22 16.74 -9.30
C TRP A 179 21.47 15.48 -8.50
N ILE A 180 22.70 15.31 -7.99
CA ILE A 180 22.99 14.30 -6.97
C ILE A 180 22.44 14.81 -5.62
N TYR A 181 22.69 16.08 -5.33
CA TYR A 181 22.10 16.81 -4.21
C TYR A 181 22.04 18.31 -4.56
N SER A 182 20.98 18.99 -4.13
CA SER A 182 20.94 20.45 -4.10
C SER A 182 20.06 20.94 -2.97
N GLU A 183 20.56 21.89 -2.18
CA GLU A 183 19.77 22.56 -1.13
C GLU A 183 18.63 23.41 -1.70
N GLN A 184 18.76 23.92 -2.93
CA GLN A 184 17.79 24.83 -3.55
C GLN A 184 16.87 24.13 -4.57
N TYR A 185 17.40 23.15 -5.31
CA TYR A 185 16.75 22.58 -6.49
C TYR A 185 16.57 21.05 -6.41
N GLY A 186 17.04 20.41 -5.33
CA GLY A 186 17.00 18.97 -5.18
C GLY A 186 15.59 18.43 -4.87
N VAL A 187 15.24 17.29 -5.45
CA VAL A 187 14.05 16.54 -5.06
C VAL A 187 14.36 15.82 -3.75
N GLY A 188 13.45 15.92 -2.78
CA GLY A 188 13.68 15.56 -1.36
C GLY A 188 13.51 16.74 -0.38
N LEU A 189 13.38 17.98 -0.87
CA LEU A 189 13.09 19.19 -0.07
C LEU A 189 11.59 19.39 0.26
N LEU A 190 10.70 18.57 -0.30
CA LEU A 190 9.33 18.49 0.18
C LEU A 190 9.34 17.61 1.43
N GLU A 191 9.54 18.21 2.61
CA GLU A 191 9.24 17.60 3.93
C GLU A 191 7.73 17.31 4.11
N ARG A 192 7.00 16.95 3.05
CA ARG A 192 5.59 16.63 3.11
C ARG A 192 5.32 15.42 2.23
N PRO A 193 4.69 14.37 2.79
CA PRO A 193 4.07 13.32 2.00
C PRO A 193 2.87 13.95 1.27
N SER A 194 3.10 14.59 0.13
CA SER A 194 2.03 14.94 -0.79
C SER A 194 1.69 13.69 -1.59
N PHE A 195 0.97 12.77 -0.96
CA PHE A 195 0.32 11.63 -1.60
C PHE A 195 -0.83 12.14 -2.49
N ALA A 196 -0.47 12.69 -3.64
CA ALA A 196 -1.42 13.00 -4.70
C ALA A 196 -1.43 11.83 -5.68
N ARG A 197 -2.52 11.06 -5.61
CA ARG A 197 -2.92 10.00 -6.55
C ARG A 197 -2.60 10.38 -7.99
N ASN A 198 -1.74 9.62 -8.64
CA ASN A 198 -1.86 9.35 -10.08
C ASN A 198 -2.38 7.95 -10.27
N SER A 199 -3.68 7.78 -10.04
CA SER A 199 -4.46 6.66 -10.56
C SER A 199 -4.69 6.89 -12.06
N GLN A 200 -3.66 6.76 -12.88
CA GLN A 200 -3.87 6.50 -14.30
C GLN A 200 -3.97 5.00 -14.46
N LYS A 201 -5.19 4.50 -14.64
CA LYS A 201 -5.43 3.18 -15.24
C LYS A 201 -4.73 3.18 -16.60
N LYS A 202 -3.57 2.51 -16.69
CA LYS A 202 -3.06 2.03 -17.97
C LYS A 202 -3.87 0.79 -18.35
N ASP A 203 -4.23 0.74 -19.62
CA ASP A 203 -5.01 -0.32 -20.22
C ASP A 203 -4.32 -1.69 -20.08
N GLU A 204 -5.13 -2.72 -19.90
CA GLU A 204 -4.76 -4.14 -19.81
C GLU A 204 -4.24 -4.63 -21.17
N ASP A 205 -2.93 -4.51 -21.44
CA ASP A 205 -2.16 -5.41 -22.33
C ASP A 205 -0.72 -4.88 -22.47
N GLU A 206 0.12 -5.15 -21.47
CA GLU A 206 1.59 -5.25 -21.55
C GLU A 206 2.09 -5.57 -20.12
N THR A 207 2.24 -6.84 -19.77
CA THR A 207 2.91 -7.25 -18.53
C THR A 207 4.42 -7.13 -18.72
N ASP A 208 4.93 -5.90 -18.77
CA ASP A 208 6.28 -5.66 -18.28
C ASP A 208 6.15 -5.55 -16.76
N ASP A 209 6.68 -6.54 -16.04
CA ASP A 209 6.87 -6.48 -14.59
C ASP A 209 7.83 -5.31 -14.31
N GLU A 210 7.32 -4.08 -14.20
CA GLU A 210 8.10 -2.92 -13.79
C GLU A 210 8.57 -3.19 -12.35
N GLU A 211 9.86 -3.53 -12.20
CA GLU A 211 10.52 -3.78 -10.92
C GLU A 211 10.28 -2.58 -9.98
N ILE A 212 9.76 -2.85 -8.77
CA ILE A 212 9.43 -1.78 -7.83
C ILE A 212 10.70 -0.99 -7.51
N VAL A 213 10.62 0.33 -7.57
CA VAL A 213 11.70 1.20 -7.07
C VAL A 213 11.72 1.09 -5.55
N ARG A 214 12.83 0.59 -5.00
CA ARG A 214 12.97 0.28 -3.57
C ARG A 214 13.65 1.42 -2.81
N HIS A 215 13.01 1.91 -1.75
CA HIS A 215 13.47 3.07 -0.98
C HIS A 215 13.87 2.74 0.46
N PHE A 216 13.39 1.63 1.03
CA PHE A 216 13.64 1.25 2.42
C PHE A 216 14.83 0.30 2.58
N ALA A 217 15.78 0.64 3.46
CA ALA A 217 16.91 -0.21 3.79
C ALA A 217 17.12 -0.36 5.30
N ILE A 218 17.91 -1.35 5.71
CA ILE A 218 18.30 -1.55 7.10
C ILE A 218 19.75 -1.08 7.28
N ASP A 219 19.99 -0.19 8.25
CA ASP A 219 21.35 0.22 8.62
C ASP A 219 22.10 -0.86 9.44
N ASP A 220 23.37 -0.61 9.73
CA ASP A 220 24.21 -1.49 10.55
C ASP A 220 23.76 -1.64 12.02
N SER A 221 22.77 -0.84 12.44
CA SER A 221 22.17 -0.84 13.77
C SER A 221 20.78 -1.50 13.80
N ASP A 222 20.38 -2.18 12.71
CA ASP A 222 19.08 -2.87 12.53
C ASP A 222 17.88 -1.89 12.49
N LYS A 223 18.12 -0.62 12.15
CA LYS A 223 17.09 0.41 11.98
C LYS A 223 16.63 0.48 10.52
N LEU A 224 15.31 0.58 10.32
CA LEU A 224 14.71 0.86 9.01
C LEU A 224 14.94 2.33 8.63
N ILE A 225 15.41 2.56 7.41
CA ILE A 225 15.77 3.86 6.86
C ILE A 225 15.03 4.08 5.54
N ASP A 226 14.39 5.23 5.39
CA ASP A 226 13.78 5.65 4.13
C ASP A 226 14.73 6.57 3.34
N PHE A 227 15.25 6.10 2.20
CA PHE A 227 16.12 6.91 1.34
C PHE A 227 15.43 8.13 0.73
N ARG A 228 14.10 8.18 0.66
CA ARG A 228 13.36 9.38 0.19
C ARG A 228 13.51 10.55 1.15
N VAL A 229 13.90 10.28 2.39
CA VAL A 229 14.06 11.29 3.44
C VAL A 229 15.56 11.48 3.71
N PRO A 230 16.21 12.51 3.11
CA PRO A 230 17.65 12.65 3.17
C PRO A 230 18.21 12.85 4.58
N GLY A 231 17.35 13.21 5.55
CA GLY A 231 17.69 13.37 6.97
C GLY A 231 17.73 12.06 7.75
N GLU A 232 17.19 10.96 7.23
CA GLU A 232 17.17 9.68 7.93
C GLU A 232 18.46 8.88 7.79
N PHE A 233 19.26 9.12 6.74
CA PHE A 233 20.45 8.34 6.43
C PHE A 233 21.74 9.16 6.50
N ASP A 234 22.84 8.47 6.82
CA ASP A 234 24.21 8.99 6.80
C ASP A 234 25.15 7.91 6.24
N ALA A 235 25.43 7.98 4.93
CA ALA A 235 26.31 7.05 4.22
C ALA A 235 27.82 7.28 4.48
N ILE A 236 28.17 8.26 5.33
CA ILE A 236 29.53 8.42 5.83
C ILE A 236 29.75 7.52 7.04
N LYS A 237 28.71 7.35 7.87
CA LYS A 237 28.78 6.58 9.12
C LYS A 237 28.27 5.15 8.99
N HIS A 238 27.23 4.92 8.18
CA HIS A 238 26.50 3.67 8.13
C HIS A 238 26.59 3.01 6.75
N SER A 239 26.60 1.68 6.78
CA SER A 239 26.29 0.85 5.61
C SER A 239 24.82 0.43 5.63
N TYR A 240 24.27 0.12 4.46
CA TYR A 240 22.87 -0.27 4.32
C TYR A 240 22.75 -1.65 3.69
N SER A 241 21.71 -2.36 4.10
CA SER A 241 21.38 -3.69 3.59
C SER A 241 19.92 -3.79 3.20
N CYS A 242 19.63 -4.65 2.23
CA CYS A 242 18.26 -4.95 1.81
C CYS A 242 17.51 -5.64 2.97
N PRO A 243 16.30 -5.16 3.36
CA PRO A 243 15.54 -5.72 4.48
C PRO A 243 15.22 -7.21 4.34
N ASN A 244 15.11 -7.71 3.11
CA ASN A 244 14.78 -9.10 2.83
C ASN A 244 16.01 -10.00 2.74
N CYS A 245 16.96 -9.68 1.86
CA CYS A 245 18.08 -10.58 1.60
C CYS A 245 19.33 -10.31 2.44
N GLY A 246 19.38 -9.19 3.16
CA GLY A 246 20.51 -8.78 3.99
C GLY A 246 21.80 -8.43 3.24
N LYS A 247 21.79 -8.47 1.89
CA LYS A 247 22.94 -8.04 1.08
C LYS A 247 23.11 -6.53 1.13
N GLU A 248 24.36 -6.08 0.97
CA GLU A 248 24.72 -4.66 0.92
C GLU A 248 24.02 -3.95 -0.26
N VAL A 249 23.51 -2.76 0.03
CA VAL A 249 22.88 -1.88 -0.94
C VAL A 249 23.50 -0.49 -0.86
N VAL A 250 23.47 0.21 -1.98
CA VAL A 250 24.02 1.56 -2.14
C VAL A 250 22.96 2.50 -2.64
N LEU A 251 23.06 3.76 -2.22
CA LEU A 251 22.12 4.80 -2.63
C LEU A 251 22.25 5.03 -4.14
N ASN A 252 21.12 4.94 -4.83
CA ASN A 252 20.99 5.20 -6.24
C ASN A 252 20.11 6.44 -6.45
N VAL A 253 20.67 7.48 -7.05
CA VAL A 253 19.91 8.67 -7.45
C VAL A 253 19.23 8.33 -8.78
N LYS A 254 17.91 8.39 -8.84
CA LYS A 254 17.11 8.18 -10.06
C LYS A 254 17.11 9.44 -10.94
N ASP A 255 16.79 9.28 -12.22
CA ASP A 255 16.85 10.38 -13.20
C ASP A 255 15.86 11.51 -12.92
N ASP A 256 14.79 11.22 -12.19
CA ASP A 256 13.83 12.19 -11.66
C ASP A 256 14.32 12.91 -10.39
N GLY A 257 15.51 12.57 -9.88
CA GLY A 257 16.11 13.12 -8.67
C GLY A 257 15.71 12.39 -7.37
N ASN A 258 14.85 11.37 -7.42
CA ASN A 258 14.48 10.59 -6.25
C ASN A 258 15.60 9.63 -5.83
N TYR A 259 15.65 9.29 -4.54
CA TYR A 259 16.69 8.42 -3.98
C TYR A 259 16.14 7.03 -3.70
N ALA A 260 16.66 6.03 -4.38
CA ALA A 260 16.38 4.63 -4.14
C ALA A 260 17.65 3.91 -3.67
N PHE A 261 17.61 2.59 -3.52
CA PHE A 261 18.82 1.78 -3.43
C PHE A 261 18.97 0.81 -4.60
N ALA A 262 20.21 0.41 -4.84
CA ALA A 262 20.56 -0.69 -5.73
C ALA A 262 21.41 -1.71 -4.97
N HIS A 263 21.26 -2.99 -5.31
CA HIS A 263 22.15 -4.02 -4.78
C HIS A 263 23.55 -3.85 -5.39
N VAL A 264 24.59 -3.99 -4.56
CA VAL A 264 25.99 -3.96 -5.04
C VAL A 264 26.28 -5.17 -5.94
N GLU A 265 25.67 -6.32 -5.60
CA GLU A 265 25.74 -7.55 -6.39
C GLU A 265 24.32 -7.99 -6.77
N ASN A 266 24.09 -8.31 -8.05
CA ASN A 266 22.80 -8.83 -8.50
C ASN A 266 22.34 -10.01 -7.64
N ASN A 267 21.05 -9.99 -7.27
CA ASN A 267 20.44 -11.01 -6.44
C ASN A 267 19.09 -11.44 -6.98
N ASP A 268 19.09 -12.43 -7.86
CA ASP A 268 17.90 -12.99 -8.53
C ASP A 268 16.83 -13.53 -7.57
N TYR A 269 17.16 -13.69 -6.28
CA TYR A 269 16.25 -14.20 -5.25
C TYR A 269 15.52 -13.11 -4.44
N CYS A 270 15.89 -11.83 -4.59
CA CYS A 270 15.26 -10.76 -3.84
C CYS A 270 14.06 -10.20 -4.62
N LYS A 271 12.92 -10.89 -4.54
CA LYS A 271 11.65 -10.47 -5.14
C LYS A 271 11.01 -9.30 -4.40
N ASP A 272 10.22 -8.50 -5.11
CA ASP A 272 9.56 -7.31 -4.58
C ASP A 272 8.61 -7.60 -3.42
N GLU A 273 7.82 -8.66 -3.49
CA GLU A 273 6.93 -9.07 -2.39
C GLU A 273 7.69 -9.39 -1.10
N MET A 274 8.84 -10.05 -1.22
CA MET A 274 9.66 -10.43 -0.07
C MET A 274 10.34 -9.21 0.54
N TYR A 275 10.74 -8.27 -0.32
CA TYR A 275 11.19 -6.95 0.08
C TYR A 275 10.09 -6.18 0.85
N LEU A 276 8.89 -6.04 0.28
CA LEU A 276 7.77 -5.33 0.91
C LEU A 276 7.39 -5.94 2.26
N ARG A 277 7.28 -7.27 2.32
CA ARG A 277 7.01 -8.00 3.57
C ARG A 277 8.05 -7.68 4.64
N SER A 278 9.33 -7.79 4.31
CA SER A 278 10.43 -7.60 5.27
C SER A 278 10.54 -6.14 5.73
N ALA A 279 10.31 -5.18 4.82
CA ALA A 279 10.31 -3.77 5.14
C ALA A 279 9.11 -3.37 6.03
N ALA A 280 7.91 -3.91 5.77
CA ALA A 280 6.75 -3.72 6.63
C ALA A 280 6.95 -4.33 8.03
N VAL A 281 7.58 -5.51 8.13
CA VAL A 281 7.98 -6.12 9.41
C VAL A 281 8.93 -5.19 10.18
N ALA A 282 9.93 -4.62 9.51
CA ALA A 282 10.84 -3.66 10.13
C ALA A 282 10.12 -2.38 10.56
N ALA A 283 9.17 -1.87 9.77
CA ALA A 283 8.39 -0.67 10.08
C ALA A 283 7.51 -0.87 11.33
N ILE A 284 6.75 -1.97 11.38
CA ILE A 284 5.91 -2.31 12.55
C ILE A 284 6.77 -2.48 13.81
N ARG A 285 7.92 -3.14 13.69
CA ARG A 285 8.87 -3.33 14.81
C ARG A 285 9.44 -1.99 15.29
N ARG A 286 9.89 -1.12 14.39
CA ARG A 286 10.37 0.23 14.70
C ARG A 286 9.28 1.03 15.41
N ALA A 287 8.09 1.11 14.81
CA ALA A 287 6.94 1.80 15.37
C ALA A 287 6.60 1.30 16.78
N PHE A 288 6.64 -0.02 17.01
CA PHE A 288 6.41 -0.58 18.33
C PHE A 288 7.51 -0.25 19.34
N LEU A 289 8.79 -0.38 18.98
CA LEU A 289 9.90 -0.20 19.91
C LEU A 289 10.14 1.28 20.27
N GLU A 290 9.93 2.19 19.33
CA GLU A 290 10.20 3.63 19.51
C GLU A 290 9.02 4.40 20.11
N SER A 291 7.81 3.86 20.07
CA SER A 291 6.60 4.53 20.59
C SER A 291 6.35 4.30 22.07
N THR A 292 5.81 5.32 22.73
CA THR A 292 5.26 5.21 24.10
C THR A 292 3.89 4.54 24.15
N GLU A 293 3.15 4.59 23.03
CA GLU A 293 1.82 4.00 22.87
C GLU A 293 1.77 3.23 21.54
N PHE A 294 1.15 2.06 21.54
CA PHE A 294 0.93 1.27 20.32
C PHE A 294 -0.53 0.82 20.26
N ILE A 295 -1.33 1.61 19.54
CA ILE A 295 -2.79 1.48 19.55
C ILE A 295 -3.25 0.54 18.43
N ILE A 296 -4.06 -0.46 18.81
CA ILE A 296 -4.80 -1.31 17.88
C ILE A 296 -6.30 -1.03 17.96
N THR A 297 -7.02 -1.15 16.84
CA THR A 297 -8.48 -0.98 16.79
C THR A 297 -9.16 -2.32 16.57
N LEU A 298 -9.81 -2.85 17.62
CA LEU A 298 -10.52 -4.11 17.56
C LEU A 298 -12.01 -3.90 17.28
N ARG A 299 -12.56 -4.70 16.37
CA ARG A 299 -14.02 -4.82 16.20
C ARG A 299 -14.58 -5.69 17.32
N GLN A 300 -15.57 -5.17 18.03
CA GLN A 300 -16.25 -5.87 19.11
C GLN A 300 -17.77 -5.83 18.91
N SER A 301 -18.47 -6.67 19.65
CA SER A 301 -19.93 -6.67 19.72
C SER A 301 -20.38 -6.40 21.14
N ARG A 302 -21.27 -5.41 21.30
CA ARG A 302 -21.94 -5.12 22.57
C ARG A 302 -23.32 -5.75 22.53
N ARG A 303 -23.61 -6.66 23.46
CA ARG A 303 -24.95 -7.25 23.60
C ARG A 303 -25.90 -6.23 24.22
N CYS A 304 -27.17 -6.31 23.89
CA CYS A 304 -28.20 -5.47 24.50
C CYS A 304 -28.19 -5.58 26.04
N SER A 305 -28.29 -4.45 26.73
CA SER A 305 -28.45 -4.42 28.19
C SER A 305 -29.75 -5.05 28.67
N GLN A 306 -30.78 -5.06 27.83
CA GLN A 306 -32.08 -5.68 28.10
C GLN A 306 -32.23 -7.05 27.44
N ALA A 307 -31.14 -7.68 26.99
CA ALA A 307 -31.20 -8.93 26.24
C ALA A 307 -32.03 -9.99 26.97
N ASP A 308 -31.77 -10.22 28.26
CA ASP A 308 -32.44 -11.28 29.04
C ASP A 308 -33.95 -11.04 29.26
N GLN A 309 -34.39 -9.79 29.12
CA GLN A 309 -35.80 -9.37 29.22
C GLN A 309 -36.41 -9.10 27.84
N CYS A 310 -35.63 -9.25 26.77
CA CYS A 310 -36.06 -9.00 25.41
C CYS A 310 -36.84 -10.23 24.92
N PRO A 311 -38.09 -10.06 24.46
CA PRO A 311 -38.87 -11.12 23.83
C PRO A 311 -38.18 -11.77 22.64
N CYS A 312 -37.17 -11.09 22.10
CA CYS A 312 -36.37 -11.48 20.95
C CYS A 312 -34.92 -11.86 21.35
N TYR A 313 -34.65 -12.24 22.61
CA TYR A 313 -33.32 -12.58 23.12
C TYR A 313 -32.51 -13.51 22.19
N ASN A 314 -33.19 -14.49 21.57
CA ASN A 314 -32.58 -15.46 20.67
C ASN A 314 -32.20 -14.91 19.28
N GLN A 315 -32.47 -13.63 18.97
CA GLN A 315 -32.16 -13.02 17.67
C GLN A 315 -30.77 -12.36 17.59
N ASP A 316 -29.79 -12.82 18.39
CA ASP A 316 -28.42 -12.29 18.43
C ASP A 316 -28.39 -10.75 18.59
N CYS A 317 -29.13 -10.26 19.60
CA CYS A 317 -29.37 -8.84 19.85
C CYS A 317 -28.09 -8.11 20.31
N LYS A 318 -27.28 -7.68 19.35
CA LYS A 318 -26.00 -7.00 19.54
C LYS A 318 -25.78 -5.88 18.52
N VAL A 319 -24.92 -4.94 18.86
CA VAL A 319 -24.44 -3.89 17.95
C VAL A 319 -22.93 -4.04 17.75
N SER A 320 -22.47 -3.87 16.51
CA SER A 320 -21.05 -3.81 16.19
C SER A 320 -20.47 -2.48 16.66
N THR A 321 -19.35 -2.52 17.36
CA THR A 321 -18.59 -1.34 17.78
C THR A 321 -17.11 -1.56 17.48
N THR A 322 -16.34 -0.49 17.47
CA THR A 322 -14.88 -0.56 17.50
C THR A 322 -14.39 -0.05 18.84
N ARG A 323 -13.27 -0.59 19.31
CA ARG A 323 -12.59 -0.13 20.52
C ARG A 323 -11.09 -0.13 20.30
N GLN A 324 -10.45 0.93 20.77
CA GLN A 324 -9.01 1.09 20.72
C GLN A 324 -8.38 0.54 22.00
N TYR A 325 -7.25 -0.15 21.85
CA TYR A 325 -6.44 -0.68 22.93
C TYR A 325 -5.00 -0.28 22.71
N ASP A 326 -4.41 0.40 23.68
CA ASP A 326 -2.96 0.62 23.71
C ASP A 326 -2.26 -0.61 24.29
N LEU A 327 -1.49 -1.31 23.45
CA LEU A 327 -0.75 -2.50 23.86
C LEU A 327 0.31 -2.18 24.91
N LYS A 328 0.92 -0.99 24.88
CA LYS A 328 1.95 -0.56 25.84
C LYS A 328 1.36 -0.43 27.25
N SER A 329 0.21 0.22 27.38
CA SER A 329 -0.58 0.26 28.63
C SER A 329 -0.96 -1.12 29.16
N HIS A 330 -1.03 -2.14 28.30
CA HIS A 330 -1.28 -3.54 28.67
C HIS A 330 0.00 -4.38 28.86
N ARG A 331 1.14 -3.71 29.09
CA ARG A 331 2.48 -4.27 29.36
C ARG A 331 3.10 -5.05 28.21
N TYR A 332 2.61 -4.94 26.97
CA TYR A 332 3.35 -5.47 25.81
C TYR A 332 4.50 -4.53 25.52
N LEU A 333 5.69 -4.84 26.03
CA LEU A 333 6.86 -3.95 25.94
C LEU A 333 7.95 -4.50 25.04
N ASN A 334 7.92 -5.81 24.75
CA ASN A 334 8.95 -6.47 23.97
C ASN A 334 8.43 -6.93 22.60
N CYS A 335 9.33 -6.94 21.63
CA CYS A 335 9.09 -7.40 20.27
C CYS A 335 10.27 -8.24 19.78
N GLU A 336 9.99 -9.42 19.24
CA GLU A 336 10.99 -10.30 18.62
C GLU A 336 10.60 -10.63 17.18
N LYS A 337 11.58 -10.60 16.27
CA LYS A 337 11.41 -10.95 14.86
C LYS A 337 11.76 -12.41 14.59
N ASP A 338 11.17 -12.99 13.54
CA ASP A 338 11.43 -14.36 13.10
C ASP A 338 11.21 -15.42 14.20
N TYR A 339 10.32 -15.18 15.16
CA TYR A 339 10.19 -16.04 16.33
C TYR A 339 9.59 -17.41 16.00
N LYS A 340 10.07 -18.47 16.65
CA LYS A 340 9.54 -19.83 16.52
C LYS A 340 8.84 -20.26 17.81
N PHE A 341 7.51 -20.31 17.78
CA PHE A 341 6.74 -20.91 18.87
C PHE A 341 7.00 -22.42 18.96
N SER A 342 6.95 -22.98 20.17
CA SER A 342 7.17 -24.42 20.40
C SER A 342 6.07 -25.29 19.82
N ASP A 343 4.86 -24.75 19.71
CA ASP A 343 3.64 -25.39 19.23
C ASP A 343 3.33 -25.07 17.75
N ALA A 344 4.18 -24.28 17.08
CA ALA A 344 4.05 -23.95 15.66
C ALA A 344 5.20 -24.56 14.83
N PRO A 345 4.92 -25.16 13.65
CA PRO A 345 5.96 -25.70 12.77
C PRO A 345 6.72 -24.62 11.98
N TYR A 346 6.30 -23.36 12.06
CA TYR A 346 6.81 -22.22 11.29
C TYR A 346 7.44 -21.15 12.21
N ARG A 347 8.16 -20.21 11.58
CA ARG A 347 8.55 -18.94 12.21
C ARG A 347 7.52 -17.88 11.82
N THR A 348 7.18 -17.02 12.76
CA THR A 348 6.31 -15.88 12.53
C THR A 348 7.13 -14.60 12.33
N ASP A 349 6.52 -13.59 11.73
CA ASP A 349 7.24 -12.36 11.36
C ASP A 349 7.62 -11.55 12.60
N LEU A 350 6.66 -11.27 13.47
CA LEU A 350 6.91 -10.64 14.78
C LEU A 350 6.08 -11.28 15.88
N VAL A 351 6.59 -11.18 17.11
CA VAL A 351 5.83 -11.47 18.32
C VAL A 351 5.94 -10.31 19.28
N PHE A 352 4.79 -9.79 19.72
CA PHE A 352 4.72 -8.86 20.84
C PHE A 352 4.39 -9.63 22.12
N TYR A 353 5.17 -9.39 23.18
CA TYR A 353 4.98 -10.06 24.46
C TYR A 353 5.21 -9.12 25.64
N ARG A 354 4.79 -9.58 26.82
CA ARG A 354 4.86 -8.79 28.05
C ARG A 354 6.23 -8.92 28.71
N ASP A 355 6.64 -7.87 29.42
CA ASP A 355 7.91 -7.67 30.17
C ASP A 355 8.78 -8.93 30.42
N ASP A 356 8.20 -9.97 31.03
CA ASP A 356 8.99 -11.08 31.58
C ASP A 356 8.59 -12.47 31.06
N ILE A 357 7.60 -12.57 30.16
CA ILE A 357 7.05 -13.88 29.75
C ILE A 357 6.64 -13.89 28.27
N LEU A 358 7.42 -14.59 27.44
CA LEU A 358 6.92 -15.22 26.21
C LEU A 358 6.05 -16.41 26.62
N ASN A 359 4.73 -16.29 26.49
CA ASN A 359 3.74 -17.31 26.85
C ASN A 359 2.59 -17.36 25.84
N GLU A 360 1.56 -18.15 26.14
CA GLU A 360 0.33 -18.28 25.35
C GLU A 360 -0.43 -16.95 25.14
N ASP A 361 -0.11 -15.89 25.90
CA ASP A 361 -0.73 -14.56 25.82
C ASP A 361 0.02 -13.58 24.88
N SER A 362 1.05 -14.10 24.19
CA SER A 362 1.76 -13.40 23.12
C SER A 362 0.80 -12.98 22.00
N ILE A 363 1.15 -11.89 21.32
CA ILE A 363 0.46 -11.47 20.10
C ILE A 363 1.40 -11.76 18.94
N GLU A 364 0.98 -12.68 18.09
CA GLU A 364 1.59 -12.99 16.82
C GLU A 364 1.23 -11.91 15.80
N ILE A 365 2.20 -11.49 14.98
CA ILE A 365 1.97 -10.58 13.86
C ILE A 365 2.51 -11.22 12.59
N ARG A 366 1.68 -11.24 11.56
CA ARG A 366 2.04 -11.71 10.22
C ARG A 366 1.82 -10.63 9.19
N VAL A 367 2.76 -10.49 8.29
CA VAL A 367 2.63 -9.58 7.14
C VAL A 367 2.35 -10.41 5.89
N LYS A 368 1.27 -10.07 5.18
CA LYS A 368 0.85 -10.68 3.91
C LYS A 368 1.10 -9.73 2.74
N THR A 369 1.40 -10.30 1.58
CA THR A 369 1.47 -9.61 0.28
C THR A 369 0.62 -10.37 -0.73
N GLU A 370 0.21 -9.74 -1.83
CA GLU A 370 -0.79 -10.30 -2.78
C GLU A 370 -0.56 -11.76 -3.21
N ASN A 371 0.69 -12.18 -3.41
CA ASN A 371 1.02 -13.54 -3.85
C ASN A 371 1.58 -14.46 -2.75
N ILE A 372 1.59 -14.01 -1.49
CA ILE A 372 2.07 -14.78 -0.35
C ILE A 372 0.96 -14.86 0.68
N ASP A 373 0.08 -15.84 0.48
CA ASP A 373 -0.91 -16.20 1.47
C ASP A 373 -0.40 -17.36 2.33
N ILE A 374 -0.37 -17.13 3.64
CA ILE A 374 0.03 -18.11 4.64
C ILE A 374 -1.19 -18.38 5.51
N ASP A 375 -2.10 -19.22 4.99
CA ASP A 375 -3.24 -19.74 5.73
C ASP A 375 -2.79 -20.84 6.70
N LEU A 376 -2.10 -20.42 7.76
CA LEU A 376 -1.69 -21.28 8.86
C LEU A 376 -2.54 -21.00 10.09
N GLU A 377 -3.28 -22.01 10.54
CA GLU A 377 -4.00 -21.92 11.81
C GLU A 377 -2.99 -21.67 12.95
N THR A 378 -3.39 -20.82 13.91
CA THR A 378 -2.62 -20.51 15.11
C THR A 378 -3.55 -20.48 16.31
N PRO A 379 -3.15 -21.02 17.47
CA PRO A 379 -3.90 -20.86 18.71
C PRO A 379 -3.65 -19.48 19.36
N HIS A 380 -2.63 -18.75 18.91
CA HIS A 380 -2.21 -17.47 19.48
C HIS A 380 -3.10 -16.32 18.97
N ARG A 381 -3.14 -15.22 19.71
CA ARG A 381 -3.75 -13.97 19.22
C ARG A 381 -2.95 -13.48 18.03
N LEU A 382 -3.59 -13.36 16.88
CA LEU A 382 -2.94 -13.05 15.62
C LEU A 382 -3.45 -11.72 15.06
N ILE A 383 -2.52 -10.83 14.74
CA ILE A 383 -2.74 -9.63 13.94
C ILE A 383 -2.14 -9.90 12.56
N GLU A 384 -2.97 -9.95 11.52
CA GLU A 384 -2.46 -10.04 10.15
C GLU A 384 -2.55 -8.66 9.50
N VAL A 385 -1.46 -8.25 8.86
CA VAL A 385 -1.31 -6.95 8.20
C VAL A 385 -1.04 -7.21 6.73
N SER A 386 -1.91 -6.74 5.84
CA SER A 386 -1.69 -6.86 4.40
C SER A 386 -1.02 -5.60 3.85
N VAL A 387 0.02 -5.76 3.04
CA VAL A 387 0.75 -4.68 2.39
C VAL A 387 0.88 -4.93 0.89
N HIS A 388 0.80 -3.86 0.11
CA HIS A 388 0.73 -3.91 -1.36
C HIS A 388 1.82 -3.06 -2.01
N ASN A 389 2.30 -2.03 -1.31
CA ASN A 389 3.28 -1.08 -1.83
C ASN A 389 4.05 -0.40 -0.69
N GLU A 390 4.97 0.49 -1.04
CA GLU A 390 5.78 1.21 -0.06
C GLU A 390 5.03 2.32 0.70
N ASP A 391 3.88 2.79 0.20
CA ASP A 391 3.05 3.77 0.92
C ASP A 391 2.41 3.12 2.15
N ASP A 392 2.12 1.81 2.09
CA ASP A 392 1.69 1.04 3.25
C ASP A 392 2.79 1.00 4.32
N ILE A 393 4.06 0.83 3.91
CA ILE A 393 5.21 0.81 4.83
C ILE A 393 5.36 2.17 5.54
N CYS A 394 5.23 3.29 4.80
CA CYS A 394 5.25 4.64 5.39
C CYS A 394 4.17 4.83 6.47
N GLN A 395 2.97 4.28 6.23
CA GLN A 395 1.89 4.35 7.21
C GLN A 395 2.21 3.50 8.45
N LEU A 396 2.78 2.31 8.26
CA LEU A 396 3.13 1.38 9.34
C LEU A 396 4.25 1.89 10.25
N GLU A 397 5.11 2.82 9.80
CA GLU A 397 6.06 3.51 10.68
C GLU A 397 5.37 4.31 11.80
N ASN A 398 4.09 4.65 11.64
CA ASN A 398 3.26 5.29 12.67
C ASN A 398 2.44 4.29 13.50
N GLY A 399 2.69 2.99 13.34
CA GLY A 399 1.96 1.91 14.01
C GLY A 399 0.72 1.44 13.23
N LEU A 400 -0.21 0.78 13.92
CA LEU A 400 -1.41 0.17 13.30
C LEU A 400 -2.67 1.05 13.41
N LEU A 401 -2.59 2.22 14.06
CA LEU A 401 -3.74 3.09 14.24
C LEU A 401 -4.11 3.76 12.90
N GLY A 402 -5.28 3.43 12.37
CA GLY A 402 -5.77 4.01 11.12
C GLY A 402 -5.34 3.25 9.85
N PHE A 403 -4.52 2.20 10.00
CA PHE A 403 -4.19 1.28 8.92
C PHE A 403 -5.40 0.36 8.64
N CYS A 404 -5.90 0.35 7.40
CA CYS A 404 -7.18 -0.30 7.07
C CYS A 404 -7.07 -1.82 6.90
N GLU A 405 -5.93 -2.31 6.44
CA GLU A 405 -5.68 -3.67 5.98
C GLU A 405 -5.21 -4.58 7.14
N VAL A 406 -5.97 -4.61 8.24
CA VAL A 406 -5.63 -5.39 9.45
C VAL A 406 -6.75 -6.33 9.86
N THR A 407 -6.44 -7.61 10.02
CA THR A 407 -7.35 -8.62 10.58
C THR A 407 -6.88 -9.09 11.95
N PHE A 408 -7.84 -9.53 12.77
CA PHE A 408 -7.59 -9.96 14.15
C PHE A 408 -8.24 -11.32 14.40
N SER A 409 -7.40 -12.31 14.71
CA SER A 409 -7.81 -13.69 14.97
C SER A 409 -7.51 -14.08 16.43
N ASN A 410 -8.38 -14.90 17.03
CA ASN A 410 -8.32 -15.33 18.44
C ASN A 410 -8.40 -14.20 19.49
N PHE A 411 -8.82 -12.99 19.12
CA PHE A 411 -9.16 -11.92 20.05
C PHE A 411 -10.59 -12.05 20.60
N LYS A 412 -10.85 -11.56 21.81
CA LYS A 412 -12.20 -11.55 22.40
C LYS A 412 -13.11 -10.55 21.67
N TRP A 413 -14.12 -11.06 20.96
CA TRP A 413 -15.10 -10.24 20.22
C TRP A 413 -16.26 -9.73 21.08
N GLY A 414 -16.56 -10.37 22.21
CA GLY A 414 -17.61 -9.93 23.12
C GLY A 414 -17.11 -8.81 24.03
N SER A 415 -17.82 -7.67 24.04
CA SER A 415 -17.58 -6.62 25.03
C SER A 415 -18.31 -6.93 26.35
N GLU A 416 -17.69 -6.57 27.47
CA GLU A 416 -18.35 -6.56 28.78
C GLU A 416 -19.39 -5.44 28.88
N GLU A 417 -19.15 -4.33 28.18
CA GLU A 417 -20.06 -3.20 28.11
C GLU A 417 -21.32 -3.58 27.31
N LYS A 418 -22.48 -3.30 27.89
CA LYS A 418 -23.78 -3.54 27.27
C LYS A 418 -24.22 -2.33 26.45
N ALA A 419 -24.85 -2.57 25.31
CA ALA A 419 -25.44 -1.52 24.49
C ALA A 419 -26.79 -1.04 25.08
N ASP A 420 -27.07 0.25 24.97
CA ASP A 420 -28.42 0.78 25.19
C ASP A 420 -29.34 0.22 24.08
N PRO A 421 -30.57 -0.23 24.39
CA PRO A 421 -31.50 -0.73 23.38
C PRO A 421 -31.67 0.22 22.19
N LYS A 422 -31.62 1.55 22.39
CA LYS A 422 -31.76 2.56 21.32
C LYS A 422 -30.67 2.49 20.25
N GLU A 423 -29.50 1.96 20.60
CA GLU A 423 -28.39 1.76 19.66
C GLU A 423 -28.63 0.57 18.72
N ILE A 424 -29.59 -0.30 19.07
CA ILE A 424 -29.90 -1.51 18.34
C ILE A 424 -31.03 -1.25 17.35
N GLN A 425 -30.77 -1.56 16.09
CA GLN A 425 -31.73 -1.37 14.99
C GLN A 425 -32.36 -2.68 14.49
N ASN A 426 -32.33 -3.73 15.31
CA ASN A 426 -32.91 -5.02 14.95
C ASN A 426 -34.40 -4.87 14.65
N SER A 427 -34.78 -5.32 13.45
CA SER A 427 -36.15 -5.40 13.00
C SER A 427 -36.72 -6.78 13.32
N VAL A 428 -37.82 -6.81 14.05
CA VAL A 428 -38.53 -8.05 14.44
C VAL A 428 -39.88 -8.11 13.74
N LEU A 429 -40.41 -9.30 13.48
CA LEU A 429 -41.77 -9.43 12.96
C LEU A 429 -42.78 -9.44 14.12
N LYS A 430 -43.55 -8.35 14.23
CA LYS A 430 -44.67 -8.22 15.19
C LYS A 430 -45.96 -8.65 14.51
N TYR A 431 -46.81 -9.38 15.24
CA TYR A 431 -48.19 -9.63 14.88
C TYR A 431 -49.17 -8.83 15.75
N THR A 432 -50.32 -8.49 15.19
CA THR A 432 -51.41 -7.82 15.91
C THR A 432 -52.76 -8.39 15.47
N LEU A 433 -53.51 -8.93 16.42
CA LEU A 433 -54.88 -9.40 16.26
C LEU A 433 -55.82 -8.27 16.67
N TYR A 434 -56.64 -7.80 15.74
CA TYR A 434 -57.58 -6.70 15.98
C TYR A 434 -58.96 -7.22 16.37
N SER A 435 -59.72 -6.42 17.13
CA SER A 435 -61.12 -6.69 17.47
C SER A 435 -62.05 -6.74 16.24
N SER A 436 -61.59 -6.24 15.09
CA SER A 436 -62.25 -6.43 13.79
C SER A 436 -62.19 -7.88 13.28
N GLY A 437 -61.28 -8.70 13.82
CA GLY A 437 -60.97 -10.06 13.36
C GLY A 437 -59.83 -10.12 12.35
N LYS A 438 -59.18 -8.99 12.04
CA LYS A 438 -57.99 -8.93 11.17
C LYS A 438 -56.73 -9.28 11.94
N ILE A 439 -55.79 -9.91 11.24
CA ILE A 439 -54.42 -10.13 11.70
C ILE A 439 -53.51 -9.29 10.80
N TYR A 440 -52.56 -8.60 11.41
CA TYR A 440 -51.47 -7.93 10.72
C TYR A 440 -50.15 -8.51 11.20
N ILE A 441 -49.21 -8.73 10.28
CA ILE A 441 -47.83 -9.14 10.55
C ILE A 441 -46.94 -8.14 9.81
N GLY A 442 -45.97 -7.56 10.49
CA GLY A 442 -45.06 -6.59 9.87
C GLY A 442 -43.78 -6.34 10.68
N PRO A 443 -42.75 -5.78 10.05
CA PRO A 443 -41.50 -5.43 10.72
C PRO A 443 -41.74 -4.28 11.72
N GLN A 444 -41.12 -4.39 12.89
CA GLN A 444 -41.08 -3.35 13.91
C GLN A 444 -39.71 -3.36 14.58
N LYS A 445 -39.21 -2.18 14.97
CA LYS A 445 -37.96 -2.12 15.75
C LYS A 445 -38.17 -2.75 17.11
N CYS A 446 -37.22 -3.55 17.57
CA CYS A 446 -37.29 -4.18 18.90
C CYS A 446 -37.49 -3.18 20.05
N THR A 447 -36.95 -1.96 19.92
CA THR A 447 -37.10 -0.86 20.90
C THR A 447 -38.50 -0.26 20.97
N GLU A 448 -39.31 -0.44 19.93
CA GLU A 448 -40.66 0.10 19.85
C GLU A 448 -41.71 -0.89 20.35
N LEU A 449 -41.32 -2.13 20.69
CA LEU A 449 -42.26 -3.19 21.07
C LEU A 449 -43.04 -2.85 22.34
N PHE A 450 -42.36 -2.22 23.31
CA PHE A 450 -42.93 -1.84 24.61
C PHE A 450 -43.41 -0.39 24.68
N SER A 451 -43.16 0.39 23.62
CA SER A 451 -43.55 1.81 23.57
C SER A 451 -45.00 1.98 23.15
N VAL A 452 -45.97 1.31 23.77
CA VAL A 452 -47.38 1.51 23.38
C VAL A 452 -48.37 1.44 24.55
N SER A 453 -49.02 2.59 24.76
CA SER A 453 -50.35 2.73 25.36
C SER A 453 -51.36 1.73 24.77
N LYS A 454 -51.98 0.88 25.61
CA LYS A 454 -53.00 -0.10 25.19
C LYS A 454 -54.01 0.50 24.20
N LYS A 455 -53.97 0.05 22.95
CA LYS A 455 -54.96 0.42 21.92
C LYS A 455 -56.25 -0.35 22.17
N ALA A 456 -57.38 0.35 22.33
CA ALA A 456 -58.68 -0.25 22.68
C ALA A 456 -59.21 -1.29 21.67
N ASN A 457 -58.64 -1.37 20.46
CA ASN A 457 -59.07 -2.26 19.38
C ASN A 457 -58.12 -3.45 19.11
N VAL A 458 -57.11 -3.68 19.95
CA VAL A 458 -56.18 -4.82 19.85
C VAL A 458 -56.62 -5.91 20.82
N LEU A 459 -56.76 -7.14 20.32
CA LEU A 459 -57.09 -8.33 21.12
C LEU A 459 -55.84 -8.99 21.71
N LYS A 460 -54.83 -9.17 20.86
CA LYS A 460 -53.55 -9.81 21.16
C LYS A 460 -52.48 -9.21 20.27
N GLU A 461 -51.27 -9.08 20.79
CA GLU A 461 -50.10 -8.73 20.00
C GLU A 461 -48.88 -9.46 20.55
N GLY A 462 -47.89 -9.64 19.70
CA GLY A 462 -46.70 -10.40 20.04
C GLY A 462 -45.69 -10.39 18.91
N VAL A 463 -44.61 -11.13 19.07
CA VAL A 463 -43.51 -11.22 18.11
C VAL A 463 -43.18 -12.67 17.79
N PHE A 464 -42.65 -12.92 16.60
CA PHE A 464 -42.11 -14.23 16.22
C PHE A 464 -40.67 -14.38 16.72
N LYS A 465 -40.42 -15.41 17.53
CA LYS A 465 -39.08 -15.83 17.97
C LYS A 465 -38.39 -16.73 16.95
N LYS A 466 -39.16 -17.65 16.37
CA LYS A 466 -38.73 -18.61 15.36
C LYS A 466 -39.76 -18.65 14.25
N MET A 467 -39.31 -18.78 13.00
CA MET A 467 -40.19 -18.80 11.83
C MET A 467 -39.51 -19.47 10.63
N ASN A 468 -40.31 -19.96 9.68
CA ASN A 468 -39.84 -20.59 8.45
C ASN A 468 -39.72 -19.63 7.25
N GLY A 469 -39.96 -18.33 7.46
CA GLY A 469 -39.88 -17.30 6.42
C GLY A 469 -41.11 -17.17 5.51
N CYS A 470 -42.10 -18.07 5.60
CA CYS A 470 -43.33 -18.01 4.82
C CYS A 470 -44.42 -17.21 5.55
N ILE A 471 -44.81 -16.05 5.01
CA ILE A 471 -45.85 -15.19 5.61
C ILE A 471 -47.21 -15.91 5.72
N GLU A 472 -47.57 -16.74 4.74
CA GLU A 472 -48.85 -17.45 4.76
C GLU A 472 -48.90 -18.50 5.87
N ASP A 473 -47.80 -19.21 6.08
CA ASP A 473 -47.66 -20.17 7.17
C ASP A 473 -47.75 -19.45 8.53
N MET A 474 -47.16 -18.25 8.66
CA MET A 474 -47.30 -17.44 9.87
C MET A 474 -48.76 -17.07 10.16
N TYR A 475 -49.55 -16.70 9.14
CA TYR A 475 -50.98 -16.44 9.32
C TYR A 475 -51.75 -17.70 9.72
N ALA A 476 -51.44 -18.84 9.09
CA ALA A 476 -52.06 -20.12 9.42
C ALA A 476 -51.72 -20.53 10.87
N TYR A 477 -50.45 -20.45 11.24
CA TYR A 477 -49.95 -20.69 12.59
C TYR A 477 -50.69 -19.85 13.63
N LEU A 478 -50.78 -18.52 13.47
CA LEU A 478 -51.50 -17.66 14.44
C LEU A 478 -52.98 -18.04 14.57
N LEU A 479 -53.65 -18.36 13.46
CA LEU A 479 -55.07 -18.77 13.49
C LEU A 479 -55.28 -20.14 14.15
N LEU A 480 -54.31 -21.04 14.05
CA LEU A 480 -54.31 -22.35 14.71
C LEU A 480 -53.90 -22.24 16.19
N HIS A 481 -52.96 -21.36 16.51
CA HIS A 481 -52.50 -21.10 17.88
C HIS A 481 -53.64 -20.51 18.73
N TYR A 482 -54.36 -19.51 18.19
CA TYR A 482 -55.48 -18.84 18.87
C TYR A 482 -56.86 -19.51 18.62
N LYS A 483 -56.91 -20.86 18.57
CA LYS A 483 -58.14 -21.65 18.31
C LYS A 483 -59.30 -21.31 19.26
N THR A 484 -59.01 -21.00 20.53
CA THR A 484 -60.04 -20.63 21.52
C THR A 484 -60.72 -19.30 21.19
N MET A 485 -60.07 -18.43 20.39
CA MET A 485 -60.59 -17.15 19.91
C MET A 485 -61.25 -17.24 18.53
N GLN A 486 -61.54 -18.45 18.03
CA GLN A 486 -62.03 -18.68 16.66
C GLN A 486 -63.28 -17.87 16.26
N LYS A 487 -64.15 -17.48 17.20
CA LYS A 487 -65.35 -16.66 16.94
C LYS A 487 -65.05 -15.15 16.84
N GLN A 488 -63.83 -14.75 17.17
CA GLN A 488 -63.40 -13.35 17.18
C GLN A 488 -62.52 -13.00 15.97
N LEU A 489 -61.93 -14.01 15.31
CA LEU A 489 -60.96 -13.87 14.23
C LEU A 489 -61.55 -14.28 12.88
N CYS A 490 -61.09 -13.64 11.80
CA CYS A 490 -61.43 -14.08 10.46
C CYS A 490 -60.61 -15.31 10.08
N ARG A 491 -61.28 -16.45 9.92
CA ARG A 491 -60.64 -17.74 9.61
C ARG A 491 -60.54 -18.05 8.13
N CYS A 492 -60.85 -17.10 7.25
CA CYS A 492 -60.89 -17.37 5.81
C CYS A 492 -59.57 -17.91 5.26
N ARG A 493 -58.41 -17.55 5.83
CA ARG A 493 -57.10 -18.10 5.43
C ARG A 493 -56.97 -19.61 5.68
N LEU A 494 -57.73 -20.18 6.61
CA LEU A 494 -57.78 -21.62 6.88
C LEU A 494 -58.85 -22.36 6.04
N CYS A 495 -59.57 -21.65 5.17
CA CYS A 495 -60.74 -22.19 4.48
C CYS A 495 -60.37 -22.74 3.10
N CYS A 496 -60.78 -23.96 2.78
CA CYS A 496 -60.51 -24.58 1.48
C CYS A 496 -61.14 -23.83 0.29
N TYR A 497 -62.11 -22.95 0.57
CA TYR A 497 -62.80 -22.12 -0.42
C TYR A 497 -62.14 -20.76 -0.68
N LEU A 498 -61.09 -20.42 0.07
CA LEU A 498 -60.28 -19.24 -0.21
C LEU A 498 -59.21 -19.64 -1.23
N LYS A 499 -59.11 -18.89 -2.34
CA LYS A 499 -58.10 -19.11 -3.37
C LYS A 499 -57.43 -17.80 -3.73
N GLU A 500 -56.16 -17.86 -4.08
CA GLU A 500 -55.44 -16.72 -4.61
C GLU A 500 -55.94 -16.40 -6.02
N SER A 501 -56.04 -15.13 -6.37
CA SER A 501 -56.49 -14.66 -7.67
C SER A 501 -55.30 -14.13 -8.49
N ASN A 502 -55.09 -14.69 -9.68
CA ASN A 502 -53.99 -14.33 -10.60
C ASN A 502 -54.21 -12.99 -11.35
N GLY A 503 -54.96 -12.04 -10.77
CA GLY A 503 -55.24 -10.74 -11.41
C GLY A 503 -54.23 -9.65 -11.04
N LEU A 504 -54.23 -8.54 -11.79
CA LEU A 504 -53.31 -7.38 -11.68
C LEU A 504 -53.13 -6.77 -10.26
N ASN A 505 -54.00 -7.09 -9.30
CA ASN A 505 -53.93 -6.63 -7.89
C ASN A 505 -53.94 -7.80 -6.90
N GLY A 506 -53.05 -8.80 -7.08
CA GLY A 506 -52.90 -10.05 -6.33
C GLY A 506 -53.58 -10.11 -4.94
N GLY A 507 -54.32 -11.19 -4.67
CA GLY A 507 -55.03 -11.35 -3.39
C GLY A 507 -55.99 -12.53 -3.34
N TYR A 508 -56.73 -12.66 -2.23
CA TYR A 508 -57.57 -13.81 -1.96
C TYR A 508 -59.06 -13.59 -2.24
N ILE A 509 -59.67 -14.54 -2.96
CA ILE A 509 -61.10 -14.58 -3.29
C ILE A 509 -61.78 -15.80 -2.65
N CYS A 510 -62.98 -15.62 -2.12
CA CYS A 510 -63.82 -16.75 -1.71
C CYS A 510 -64.57 -17.30 -2.93
N ILE A 511 -64.30 -18.51 -3.40
CA ILE A 511 -64.93 -19.07 -4.62
C ILE A 511 -66.44 -19.33 -4.49
N ARG A 512 -66.97 -19.27 -3.26
CA ARG A 512 -68.39 -19.46 -2.95
C ARG A 512 -69.21 -18.16 -3.09
N TYR A 513 -68.57 -17.01 -3.33
CA TYR A 513 -69.24 -15.70 -3.37
C TYR A 513 -70.41 -15.62 -4.34
N LYS A 514 -70.31 -16.23 -5.53
CA LYS A 514 -71.40 -16.25 -6.51
C LYS A 514 -72.53 -17.20 -6.13
N LYS A 515 -72.21 -18.33 -5.49
CA LYS A 515 -73.18 -19.41 -5.23
C LYS A 515 -74.04 -19.15 -3.99
N VAL A 516 -73.41 -18.65 -2.93
CA VAL A 516 -74.05 -18.48 -1.60
C VAL A 516 -73.87 -17.08 -1.04
N LYS A 517 -73.52 -16.10 -1.90
CA LYS A 517 -73.42 -14.68 -1.55
C LYS A 517 -72.46 -14.37 -0.38
N THR A 518 -71.40 -15.16 -0.20
CA THR A 518 -70.30 -14.79 0.71
C THR A 518 -69.56 -13.55 0.17
N PRO A 519 -68.86 -12.78 1.02
CA PRO A 519 -68.02 -11.68 0.57
C PRO A 519 -67.00 -12.15 -0.48
N LYS A 520 -66.86 -11.40 -1.58
CA LYS A 520 -65.94 -11.74 -2.68
C LYS A 520 -64.49 -11.75 -2.19
N TYR A 521 -64.07 -10.71 -1.47
CA TYR A 521 -62.72 -10.53 -0.94
C TYR A 521 -62.75 -10.47 0.59
N PRO A 522 -63.00 -11.60 1.27
CA PRO A 522 -63.33 -11.60 2.70
C PRO A 522 -62.23 -11.00 3.58
N LEU A 523 -60.95 -11.10 3.18
CA LEU A 523 -59.81 -10.54 3.92
C LEU A 523 -59.66 -9.01 3.76
N ARG A 524 -60.26 -8.42 2.71
CA ARG A 524 -60.21 -6.97 2.42
C ARG A 524 -61.38 -6.21 3.05
N GLU A 525 -62.41 -6.93 3.51
CA GLU A 525 -63.57 -6.34 4.16
C GLU A 525 -63.19 -5.47 5.37
N LYS A 526 -63.92 -4.37 5.59
CA LYS A 526 -63.71 -3.53 6.78
C LYS A 526 -64.02 -4.31 8.07
N LYS A 527 -65.04 -5.17 8.02
CA LYS A 527 -65.43 -6.12 9.06
C LYS A 527 -65.44 -7.52 8.46
N PRO A 528 -64.28 -8.22 8.47
CA PRO A 528 -64.20 -9.53 7.86
C PRO A 528 -65.07 -10.56 8.60
N PRO A 529 -65.53 -11.62 7.91
CA PRO A 529 -66.40 -12.62 8.50
C PRO A 529 -65.66 -13.41 9.57
N LYS A 530 -66.09 -13.26 10.82
CA LYS A 530 -65.59 -14.02 11.97
C LYS A 530 -66.27 -15.39 12.09
N GLU A 531 -67.55 -15.41 11.75
CA GLU A 531 -68.34 -16.63 11.63
C GLU A 531 -68.87 -16.73 10.21
N CYS A 532 -68.59 -17.86 9.54
CA CYS A 532 -69.09 -18.15 8.21
C CYS A 532 -69.74 -19.52 8.24
N PRO A 533 -71.06 -19.64 7.94
CA PRO A 533 -71.76 -20.92 7.97
C PRO A 533 -71.26 -21.90 6.90
N TYR A 534 -70.48 -21.42 5.93
CA TYR A 534 -69.89 -22.21 4.85
C TYR A 534 -68.39 -22.44 5.02
N PHE A 535 -67.81 -22.10 6.17
CA PHE A 535 -66.40 -22.38 6.46
C PHE A 535 -66.14 -23.88 6.43
N ARG A 536 -65.10 -24.29 5.70
CA ARG A 536 -64.59 -25.66 5.70
C ARG A 536 -63.07 -25.59 5.78
N MET A 537 -62.51 -26.24 6.81
CA MET A 537 -61.07 -26.30 7.03
C MET A 537 -60.37 -26.89 5.80
N ASP A 538 -59.27 -26.27 5.36
CA ASP A 538 -58.37 -26.86 4.37
C ASP A 538 -57.55 -27.97 5.03
N PHE A 539 -57.68 -29.19 4.48
CA PHE A 539 -57.06 -30.38 5.05
C PHE A 539 -55.52 -30.33 4.99
N ASN A 540 -54.96 -29.65 3.99
CA ASN A 540 -53.51 -29.53 3.86
C ASN A 540 -52.94 -28.66 4.99
N ILE A 541 -53.56 -27.50 5.24
CA ILE A 541 -53.17 -26.60 6.33
C ILE A 541 -53.36 -27.29 7.69
N GLN A 542 -54.43 -28.07 7.85
CA GLN A 542 -54.69 -28.80 9.08
C GLN A 542 -53.61 -29.86 9.37
N ASN A 543 -53.12 -30.57 8.35
CA ASN A 543 -52.06 -31.57 8.54
C ASN A 543 -50.69 -30.97 8.83
N GLN A 544 -50.46 -29.73 8.39
CA GLN A 544 -49.23 -28.98 8.67
C GLN A 544 -49.19 -28.40 10.09
N GLU A 545 -50.27 -28.47 10.87
CA GLU A 545 -50.32 -27.85 12.20
C GLU A 545 -49.17 -28.28 13.13
N LYS A 546 -48.82 -29.57 13.11
CA LYS A 546 -47.73 -30.09 13.95
C LYS A 546 -46.38 -29.51 13.53
N GLU A 547 -46.11 -29.51 12.23
CA GLU A 547 -44.89 -28.96 11.61
C GLU A 547 -44.77 -27.46 11.90
N LEU A 548 -45.85 -26.69 11.70
CA LEU A 548 -45.89 -25.26 12.01
C LEU A 548 -45.57 -24.98 13.49
N ASN A 549 -46.03 -25.83 14.41
CA ASN A 549 -45.72 -25.69 15.84
C ASN A 549 -44.27 -26.07 16.20
N GLU A 550 -43.58 -26.85 15.37
CA GLU A 550 -42.15 -27.19 15.54
C GLU A 550 -41.25 -26.11 14.90
N GLU A 551 -41.70 -25.49 13.82
CA GLU A 551 -40.96 -24.47 13.07
C GLU A 551 -41.14 -23.05 13.61
N MET A 552 -42.26 -22.77 14.29
CA MET A 552 -42.61 -21.43 14.74
C MET A 552 -42.81 -21.33 16.24
N GLU A 553 -42.34 -20.21 16.78
CA GLU A 553 -42.52 -19.85 18.19
C GLU A 553 -42.83 -18.36 18.27
N ILE A 554 -43.80 -17.99 19.10
CA ILE A 554 -44.17 -16.61 19.37
C ILE A 554 -44.04 -16.27 20.84
N GLU A 555 -43.82 -15.00 21.12
CA GLU A 555 -43.98 -14.41 22.46
C GLU A 555 -45.05 -13.34 22.43
N GLU A 556 -46.00 -13.42 23.36
CA GLU A 556 -47.06 -12.43 23.53
C GLU A 556 -46.51 -11.23 24.33
N LEU A 557 -46.89 -9.99 23.95
CA LEU A 557 -46.42 -8.74 24.57
C LEU A 557 -47.40 -8.17 25.61
#